data_AF-A0A1B6I6C2-F1
#
_entry.id   AF-A0A1B6I6C2-F1
#
_cell.length_a   1.000
_cell.length_b   1.000
_cell.length_c   1.000
_cell.angle_alpha   90.00
_cell.angle_beta   90.00
_cell.angle_gamma   90.00
#
_symmetry.space_group_name_H-M   'P 1'
#
loop_
_entity.id
_entity.type
_entity.pdbx_description
1 polymer ?
#
loop_
_entity_poly.entity_id
_entity_poly.type
_entity_poly.pdbx_seq_one_letter_code
_entity_poly.pdbx_strand_id
1 'polypeptide(L)'
;DQLLKRRRKEATAKIIDEAENKSQAIWKIINSERKSKQDHNTLSELEVNGKIIDNPMDIANQLNIYLTSVAKTTLAQQPKPRQNTMTSRITDCPCLVLHPTTSIEVKQVIQSMKSKT
;
A
#
# COMPACT_ATOMS: atom_id res chain seq x y z
N ASP A 1 0.75 -7.46 -17.26
CA ASP A 1 0.22 -6.13 -16.92
C ASP A 1 1.27 -4.98 -16.85
N GLN A 2 2.35 -5.04 -17.65
CA GLN A 2 3.38 -3.98 -17.65
C GLN A 2 3.02 -2.80 -18.58
N LEU A 3 2.22 -3.07 -19.61
CA LEU A 3 1.76 -2.06 -20.57
C LEU A 3 0.87 -1.01 -19.90
N LEU A 4 -0.10 -1.45 -19.09
CA LEU A 4 -1.01 -0.55 -18.38
C LEU A 4 -0.27 0.36 -17.39
N LYS A 5 0.68 -0.20 -16.63
CA LYS A 5 1.53 0.56 -15.70
C LYS A 5 2.33 1.63 -16.42
N ARG A 6 2.91 1.31 -17.58
CA ARG A 6 3.68 2.27 -18.39
C ARG A 6 2.80 3.42 -18.87
N ARG A 7 1.62 3.12 -19.42
CA ARG A 7 0.66 4.12 -19.91
C ARG A 7 0.18 5.05 -18.80
N ARG A 8 -0.06 4.52 -17.60
CA ARG A 8 -0.40 5.34 -16.42
C ARG A 8 0.73 6.30 -16.07
N LYS A 9 1.98 5.82 -16.03
CA LYS A 9 3.15 6.65 -15.75
C LYS A 9 3.32 7.78 -16.77
N GLU A 10 3.18 7.48 -18.06
CA GLU A 10 3.26 8.46 -19.15
C GLU A 10 2.16 9.53 -19.03
N ALA A 11 0.92 9.12 -18.76
CA ALA A 11 -0.20 10.03 -18.56
C ALA A 11 0.01 10.96 -17.35
N THR A 12 0.47 10.41 -16.23
CA THR A 12 0.77 11.19 -15.01
C THR A 12 1.89 12.19 -15.26
N ALA A 13 2.96 11.79 -15.97
CA ALA A 13 4.08 12.68 -16.30
C ALA A 13 3.62 13.87 -17.15
N LYS A 14 2.76 13.62 -18.14
CA LYS A 14 2.18 14.66 -19.00
C LYS A 14 1.35 15.66 -18.18
N ILE A 15 0.50 15.18 -17.28
CA ILE A 15 -0.33 16.03 -16.41
C ILE A 15 0.52 16.94 -15.51
N ILE A 16 1.64 16.43 -14.98
CA ILE A 16 2.54 17.23 -14.13
C ILE A 16 3.27 18.29 -14.96
N ASP A 17 3.67 17.95 -16.19
CA ASP A 17 4.44 18.86 -17.03
C ASP A 17 3.61 20.00 -17.61
N GLU A 18 2.36 19.71 -17.99
CA GLU A 18 1.40 20.69 -18.50
C GLU A 18 0.74 21.55 -17.41
N ALA A 19 0.96 21.23 -16.12
CA ALA A 19 0.35 21.95 -15.01
C ALA A 19 1.09 23.26 -14.68
N GLU A 20 0.31 24.35 -14.59
CA GLU A 20 0.80 25.66 -14.13
C GLU A 20 1.41 25.60 -12.71
N ASN A 21 0.81 24.79 -11.83
CA ASN A 21 1.34 24.52 -10.49
C ASN A 21 1.69 23.04 -10.33
N LYS A 22 2.96 22.70 -10.61
CA LYS A 22 3.48 21.32 -10.56
C LYS A 22 3.31 20.68 -9.19
N SER A 23 3.55 21.42 -8.10
CA SER A 23 3.38 20.93 -6.73
C SER A 23 1.93 20.56 -6.43
N GLN A 24 0.98 21.40 -6.83
CA GLN A 24 -0.45 21.12 -6.65
C GLN A 24 -0.91 19.93 -7.50
N ALA A 25 -0.41 19.81 -8.74
CA ALA A 25 -0.72 18.68 -9.62
C ALA A 25 -0.24 17.35 -9.02
N ILE A 26 1.00 17.33 -8.51
CA ILE A 26 1.55 16.17 -7.78
C ILE A 26 0.66 15.81 -6.59
N TRP A 27 0.30 16.78 -5.74
CA TRP A 27 -0.57 16.51 -4.59
C TRP A 27 -1.96 16.00 -4.97
N LYS A 28 -2.55 16.49 -6.06
CA LYS A 28 -3.82 15.98 -6.58
C LYS A 28 -3.71 14.52 -7.00
N ILE A 29 -2.64 14.15 -7.71
CA ILE A 29 -2.37 12.76 -8.12
C ILE A 29 -2.18 11.86 -6.89
N ILE A 30 -1.37 12.28 -5.92
CA ILE A 30 -1.16 11.46 -4.72
C ILE A 30 -2.47 11.34 -3.93
N ASN A 31 -3.31 12.37 -3.88
CA ASN A 31 -4.59 12.32 -3.21
C ASN A 31 -5.63 11.45 -3.95
N SER A 32 -5.60 11.40 -5.29
CA SER A 32 -6.48 10.51 -6.06
C SER A 32 -6.10 9.04 -5.89
N GLU A 33 -4.82 8.73 -5.70
CA GLU A 33 -4.35 7.37 -5.40
C GLU A 33 -4.57 7.01 -3.92
N ARG A 34 -4.45 7.99 -3.00
CA ARG A 34 -4.66 7.79 -1.55
C ARG A 34 -6.12 7.69 -1.14
N LYS A 35 -7.04 8.34 -1.85
CA LYS A 35 -8.46 8.07 -1.66
C LYS A 35 -8.67 6.62 -2.05
N SER A 36 -8.67 5.72 -1.05
CA SER A 36 -9.33 4.43 -1.21
C SER A 36 -10.66 4.77 -1.84
N LYS A 37 -10.93 4.22 -3.02
CA LYS A 37 -12.32 4.11 -3.46
C LYS A 37 -12.98 3.48 -2.24
N GLN A 38 -13.84 4.24 -1.56
CA GLN A 38 -14.75 3.64 -0.61
C GLN A 38 -15.71 2.87 -1.51
N ASP A 39 -15.22 1.75 -2.04
CA ASP A 39 -16.07 0.74 -2.58
C ASP A 39 -16.83 0.27 -1.35
N HIS A 40 -18.03 0.82 -1.18
CA HIS A 40 -19.05 0.34 -0.26
C HIS A 40 -19.55 -1.05 -0.68
N ASN A 41 -18.67 -1.85 -1.28
CA ASN A 41 -18.92 -3.21 -1.69
C ASN A 41 -18.68 -4.11 -0.47
N THR A 42 -19.39 -3.81 0.62
CA THR A 42 -19.45 -4.66 1.78
C THR A 42 -20.23 -5.91 1.40
N LEU A 43 -19.60 -7.07 1.56
CA LEU A 43 -20.23 -8.37 1.37
C LEU A 43 -21.49 -8.44 2.24
N SER A 44 -22.65 -8.45 1.59
CA SER A 44 -23.96 -8.37 2.27
C SER A 44 -24.55 -9.76 2.52
N GLU A 45 -24.16 -10.74 1.73
CA GLU A 45 -24.61 -12.13 1.84
C GLU A 45 -23.52 -13.09 1.32
N LEU A 46 -23.53 -14.31 1.84
CA LEU A 46 -22.64 -15.39 1.43
C LEU A 46 -23.45 -16.69 1.31
N GLU A 47 -23.32 -17.41 0.21
CA GLU A 47 -23.90 -18.75 0.08
C GLU A 47 -22.91 -19.80 0.59
N VAL A 48 -23.34 -20.60 1.57
CA VAL A 48 -22.57 -21.71 2.12
C VAL A 48 -23.44 -22.97 2.10
N ASN A 49 -23.01 -23.99 1.35
CA ASN A 49 -23.71 -25.29 1.23
C ASN A 49 -25.19 -25.16 0.82
N GLY A 50 -25.50 -24.25 -0.12
CA GLY A 50 -26.87 -24.01 -0.59
C GLY A 50 -27.74 -23.17 0.35
N LYS A 51 -27.18 -22.66 1.46
CA LYS A 51 -27.85 -21.73 2.37
C LYS A 51 -27.22 -20.34 2.27
N ILE A 52 -28.06 -19.33 2.07
CA ILE A 52 -27.62 -17.93 2.12
C ILE A 52 -27.55 -17.49 3.58
N ILE A 53 -26.41 -16.91 3.96
CA ILE A 53 -26.19 -16.26 5.24
C ILE A 53 -25.98 -14.75 5.00
N ASP A 54 -26.63 -13.92 5.79
CA ASP A 54 -26.66 -12.46 5.68
C ASP A 54 -26.09 -11.76 6.93
N ASN A 55 -26.06 -12.47 8.07
CA ASN A 55 -25.47 -11.97 9.30
C ASN A 55 -23.95 -11.80 9.15
N PRO A 56 -23.41 -10.57 9.30
CA PRO A 56 -21.98 -10.30 9.15
C PRO A 56 -21.08 -11.14 10.06
N MET A 57 -21.55 -11.46 11.26
CA MET A 57 -20.78 -12.26 12.22
C MET A 57 -20.66 -13.72 11.74
N ASP A 58 -21.75 -14.27 11.21
CA ASP A 58 -21.78 -15.63 10.69
C ASP A 58 -20.95 -15.74 9.40
N ILE A 59 -21.02 -14.73 8.53
CA ILE A 59 -20.17 -14.62 7.34
C ILE A 59 -18.70 -14.61 7.74
N ALA A 60 -18.30 -13.76 8.69
CA ALA A 60 -16.93 -13.69 9.16
C ALA A 60 -16.47 -15.03 9.75
N ASN A 61 -17.32 -15.70 10.53
CA ASN A 61 -16.99 -17.00 11.10
C ASN A 61 -16.80 -18.08 10.04
N GLN A 62 -17.67 -18.15 9.02
CA GLN A 62 -17.52 -19.09 7.91
C GLN A 62 -16.23 -18.84 7.12
N LEU A 63 -15.90 -17.58 6.84
CA LEU A 63 -14.65 -17.22 6.19
C LEU A 63 -13.44 -17.63 7.03
N ASN A 64 -13.47 -17.38 8.34
CA ASN A 64 -12.39 -17.78 9.25
C ASN A 64 -12.20 -19.30 9.27
N ILE A 65 -13.29 -20.07 9.34
CA ILE A 65 -13.25 -21.54 9.30
C ILE A 65 -12.64 -22.01 7.98
N TYR A 66 -13.13 -21.51 6.86
CA TYR A 66 -12.64 -21.87 5.53
C TYR A 66 -11.14 -21.57 5.40
N LEU A 67 -10.72 -20.34 5.63
CA LEU A 67 -9.32 -19.92 5.48
C LEU A 67 -8.39 -20.69 6.44
N THR A 68 -8.81 -20.92 7.67
CA THR A 68 -8.03 -21.71 8.64
C THR A 68 -7.90 -23.17 8.21
N SER A 69 -8.96 -23.77 7.68
CA SER A 69 -8.93 -25.15 7.18
C SER A 69 -8.01 -25.31 5.97
N VAL A 70 -8.03 -24.35 5.04
CA VAL A 70 -7.13 -24.31 3.88
C VAL A 70 -5.69 -24.15 4.34
N ALA A 71 -5.42 -23.25 5.28
CA ALA A 71 -4.08 -23.07 5.84
C ALA A 71 -3.56 -24.36 6.50
N LYS A 72 -4.38 -25.03 7.32
CA LYS A 72 -4.03 -26.32 7.95
C LYS A 72 -3.75 -27.41 6.92
N THR A 73 -4.61 -27.52 5.91
CA THR A 73 -4.47 -28.50 4.82
C THR A 73 -3.19 -28.25 4.03
N THR A 74 -2.92 -26.99 3.70
CA THR A 74 -1.72 -26.59 2.97
C THR A 74 -0.46 -26.90 3.79
N LEU A 75 -0.45 -26.56 5.08
CA LEU A 75 0.69 -26.86 5.97
C LEU A 75 0.93 -28.36 6.11
N ALA A 76 -0.11 -29.19 6.17
CA ALA A 76 0.02 -30.64 6.26
C ALA A 76 0.58 -31.27 4.98
N GLN A 77 0.29 -30.67 3.82
CA GLN A 77 0.74 -31.17 2.50
C GLN A 77 2.13 -30.68 2.10
N GLN A 78 2.65 -29.65 2.76
CA GLN A 78 4.01 -29.18 2.52
C GLN A 78 5.02 -30.11 3.21
N PRO A 79 6.06 -30.61 2.49
CA PRO A 79 7.20 -31.21 3.17
C PRO A 79 7.77 -30.19 4.14
N LYS A 80 8.07 -30.61 5.38
CA LYS A 80 8.59 -29.74 6.45
C LYS A 80 9.56 -28.72 5.84
N PRO A 81 9.34 -27.40 6.01
CA PRO A 81 10.24 -26.42 5.43
C PRO A 81 11.64 -26.78 5.91
N ARG A 82 12.55 -27.05 4.96
CA ARG A 82 13.97 -27.11 5.28
C ARG A 82 14.23 -25.81 6.01
N GLN A 83 14.70 -25.91 7.26
CA GLN A 83 15.24 -24.77 7.97
C GLN A 83 16.51 -24.36 7.22
N ASN A 84 16.34 -23.70 6.08
CA ASN A 84 17.35 -22.81 5.58
C ASN A 84 17.29 -21.65 6.57
N THR A 85 18.08 -21.78 7.63
CA THR A 85 18.49 -20.66 8.47
C THR A 85 19.16 -19.70 7.51
N MET A 86 18.37 -18.81 6.90
CA MET A 86 18.89 -17.76 6.07
C MET A 86 19.53 -16.81 7.06
N THR A 87 20.82 -17.01 7.33
CA THR A 87 21.65 -16.02 8.01
C THR A 87 21.78 -14.84 7.04
N SER A 88 20.72 -14.08 6.87
CA SER A 88 20.81 -12.76 6.24
C SER A 88 21.49 -11.85 7.26
N ARG A 89 22.81 -11.99 7.36
CA ARG A 89 23.63 -10.95 7.96
C ARG A 89 23.69 -9.86 6.92
N ILE A 90 22.78 -8.89 7.00
CA ILE A 90 22.97 -7.61 6.34
C ILE A 90 24.12 -6.95 7.11
N THR A 91 25.36 -7.24 6.73
CA THR A 91 26.56 -6.72 7.42
C THR A 91 26.86 -5.27 7.10
N ASP A 92 26.21 -4.69 6.08
CA ASP A 92 26.50 -3.33 5.60
C ASP A 92 25.22 -2.55 5.20
N CYS A 93 24.24 -2.46 6.10
CA CYS A 93 23.23 -1.41 5.95
C CYS A 93 23.76 -0.12 6.61
N PRO A 94 23.99 0.97 5.84
CA PRO A 94 24.25 2.26 6.45
C PRO A 94 23.10 2.59 7.38
N CYS A 95 23.38 2.76 8.67
CA CYS A 95 22.38 3.13 9.66
C CYS A 95 21.78 4.48 9.24
N LEU A 96 20.50 4.50 8.85
CA LEU A 96 19.79 5.74 8.56
C LEU A 96 19.47 6.43 9.89
N VAL A 97 20.41 7.22 10.38
CA VAL A 97 20.23 8.05 11.57
C VAL A 97 19.63 9.39 11.14
N LEU A 98 18.34 9.54 11.35
CA LEU A 98 17.64 10.82 11.17
C LEU A 98 17.74 11.63 12.46
N HIS A 99 18.02 12.93 12.34
CA HIS A 99 18.04 13.86 13.46
C HIS A 99 16.80 14.76 13.42
N PRO A 100 16.28 15.20 14.58
CA PRO A 100 15.21 16.19 14.63
C PRO A 100 15.66 17.49 13.98
N THR A 101 14.80 18.06 13.13
CA THR A 101 15.02 19.35 12.50
C THR A 101 15.11 20.46 13.54
N THR A 102 16.04 21.40 13.36
CA THR A 102 16.20 22.57 14.22
C THR A 102 15.59 23.83 13.60
N SER A 103 15.21 24.81 14.44
CA SER A 103 14.68 26.10 13.98
C SER A 103 15.68 26.87 13.10
N ILE A 104 16.98 26.64 13.27
CA ILE A 104 18.03 27.27 12.47
C ILE A 104 18.01 26.71 11.04
N GLU A 105 17.96 25.38 10.89
CA GLU A 105 17.86 24.72 9.58
C GLU A 105 16.60 25.16 8.83
N VAL A 106 15.46 25.21 9.51
CA VAL A 106 14.20 25.69 8.92
C VAL A 106 14.36 27.12 8.41
N LYS A 107 14.97 28.02 9.20
CA LYS A 107 15.18 29.41 8.82
C LYS A 107 16.10 29.54 7.61
N GLN A 108 17.19 28.77 7.56
CA GLN A 108 18.12 28.76 6.43
C GLN A 108 17.45 28.27 5.14
N VAL A 109 16.66 27.20 5.23
CA VAL A 109 15.89 26.69 4.09
C VAL A 109 14.90 27.76 3.60
N ILE A 110 14.15 28.41 4.49
CA ILE A 110 13.23 29.50 4.13
C ILE A 110 13.96 30.64 3.43
N GLN A 111 15.13 31.05 3.92
CA GLN A 111 15.95 32.11 3.31
C GLN A 111 16.53 31.72 1.95
N SER A 112 16.79 30.42 1.72
CA SER A 112 17.28 29.91 0.44
C SER A 112 16.19 29.84 -0.65
N MET A 113 14.93 29.96 -0.27
CA MET A 113 13.82 29.97 -1.22
C MET A 113 13.78 31.32 -1.94
N LYS A 114 13.74 31.29 -3.27
CA LYS A 114 13.57 32.50 -4.08
C LYS A 114 12.23 33.17 -3.70
N SER A 115 12.26 34.47 -3.44
CA SER A 115 11.03 35.25 -3.29
C SER A 115 10.24 35.19 -4.59
N LYS A 116 8.93 35.02 -4.49
CA LYS A 116 8.05 35.24 -5.65
C LYS A 116 8.03 36.74 -5.92
N THR A 117 8.51 37.13 -7.10
CA THR A 117 8.17 38.40 -7.74
C THR A 117 6.72 38.35 -8.18
#